data_AF-A0A2E9AR55-F1
#
_entry.id   AF-A0A2E9AR55-F1
#
_cell.length_a   1.000
_cell.length_b   1.000
_cell.length_c   1.000
_cell.angle_alpha   90.00
_cell.angle_beta   90.00
_cell.angle_gamma   90.00
#
_symmetry.space_group_name_H-M   'P 1'
#
loop_
_entity.id
_entity.type
_entity.pdbx_description
1 polymer ?
#
loop_
_entity_poly.entity_id
_entity_poly.type
_entity_poly.pdbx_seq_one_letter_code
_entity_poly.pdbx_strand_id
1 'polypeptide(L)'
;MSQNDSDYIGWAEQSARQAVLHDFTHPDNWRVLVETKLLAGDDSGIRAVLVELFSVLGRDPDSLNQLEGVDMSEMGSEILEASLGADPLDPDAWWEITNGSDGGVDGFCSRLRILDLRDIRANVLFSRRLERLRDSGYEDEFLELSKLVLAHRPNNHETWGELGRMHERRGEFDNAWMCYDQAQLHFPEIPARDRFIERMESKMDDNTSASWNTPAIDSRVEFLSRMQSLAGHPISSVQETHAEDEGVLPLNEVDVLLREERLTEAFFLARRMAAEGIEGAIEKVEEIRSML
;
A
#
# COMPACT_ATOMS: atom_id res chain seq x y z
N MET A 1 -3.49 41.40 22.96
CA MET A 1 -3.59 40.03 23.49
C MET A 1 -2.30 39.34 23.09
N SER A 2 -1.53 38.87 24.07
CA SER A 2 -0.15 38.42 23.87
C SER A 2 -0.13 37.13 23.05
N GLN A 3 0.59 37.12 21.91
CA GLN A 3 0.77 35.95 21.04
C GLN A 3 1.56 34.79 21.70
N ASN A 4 2.05 34.95 22.93
CA ASN A 4 2.97 34.02 23.60
C ASN A 4 2.39 33.31 24.84
N ASP A 5 1.07 33.15 24.95
CA ASP A 5 0.52 32.34 26.05
C ASP A 5 0.77 30.86 25.75
N SER A 6 1.48 30.18 26.65
CA SER A 6 1.90 28.77 26.51
C SER A 6 0.72 27.84 26.22
N ASP A 7 -0.47 28.16 26.75
CA ASP A 7 -1.68 27.37 26.57
C ASP A 7 -2.24 27.47 25.13
N TYR A 8 -2.07 28.63 24.46
CA TYR A 8 -2.49 28.77 23.05
C TYR A 8 -1.57 28.03 22.10
N ILE A 9 -0.26 28.01 22.38
CA ILE A 9 0.72 27.28 21.57
C ILE A 9 0.44 25.77 21.66
N GLY A 10 0.18 25.24 22.85
CA GLY A 10 -0.17 23.83 23.03
C GLY A 10 -1.45 23.44 22.28
N TRP A 11 -2.48 24.29 22.29
CA TRP A 11 -3.70 24.06 21.53
C TRP A 11 -3.49 24.12 20.01
N ALA A 12 -2.68 25.08 19.54
CA ALA A 12 -2.32 25.20 18.13
C ALA A 12 -1.57 23.95 17.65
N GLU A 13 -0.61 23.43 18.44
CA GLU A 13 0.17 22.25 18.06
C GLU A 13 -0.72 21.02 17.94
N GLN A 14 -1.59 20.80 18.93
CA GLN A 14 -2.52 19.68 18.91
C GLN A 14 -3.44 19.76 17.69
N SER A 15 -3.93 20.95 17.36
CA SER A 15 -4.79 21.16 16.19
C SER A 15 -4.05 20.90 14.88
N ALA A 16 -2.82 21.39 14.74
CA ALA A 16 -1.97 21.16 13.57
C ALA A 16 -1.66 19.67 13.38
N ARG A 17 -1.37 18.95 14.46
CA ARG A 17 -1.15 17.50 14.43
C ARG A 17 -2.39 16.74 13.96
N GLN A 18 -3.58 17.12 14.44
CA GLN A 18 -4.84 16.53 13.96
C GLN A 18 -5.09 16.83 12.47
N ALA A 19 -4.69 18.00 11.98
CA ALA A 19 -4.81 18.33 10.56
C ALA A 19 -3.96 17.39 9.69
N VAL A 20 -2.70 17.14 10.07
CA VAL A 20 -1.83 16.16 9.39
C VAL A 20 -2.40 14.74 9.46
N LEU A 21 -2.92 14.31 10.62
CA LEU A 21 -3.52 12.98 10.76
C LEU A 21 -4.76 12.81 9.87
N HIS A 22 -5.57 13.86 9.74
CA HIS A 22 -6.78 13.83 8.91
C HIS A 22 -6.43 13.87 7.41
N ASP A 23 -5.48 14.71 7.01
CA ASP A 23 -5.03 14.81 5.63
C ASP A 23 -3.53 15.09 5.56
N PHE A 24 -2.75 14.02 5.56
CA PHE A 24 -1.30 14.10 5.43
C PHE A 24 -0.88 14.45 3.99
N THR A 25 -1.79 14.40 3.01
CA THR A 25 -1.46 14.71 1.61
C THR A 25 -1.48 16.20 1.30
N HIS A 26 -2.08 17.01 2.18
CA HIS A 26 -2.06 18.46 2.04
C HIS A 26 -0.77 19.07 2.64
N PRO A 27 0.08 19.72 1.83
CA PRO A 27 1.38 20.21 2.31
C PRO A 27 1.27 21.29 3.39
N ASP A 28 0.23 22.14 3.34
CA ASP A 28 0.03 23.18 4.36
C ASP A 28 -0.19 22.62 5.77
N ASN A 29 -0.73 21.41 5.92
CA ASN A 29 -0.89 20.79 7.24
C ASN A 29 0.48 20.55 7.90
N TRP A 30 1.48 20.16 7.10
CA TRP A 30 2.85 20.00 7.57
C TRP A 30 3.52 21.34 7.87
N ARG A 31 3.29 22.35 7.01
CA ARG A 31 3.81 23.72 7.21
C ARG A 31 3.34 24.33 8.52
N VAL A 32 2.04 24.27 8.78
CA VAL A 32 1.43 24.79 10.01
C VAL A 32 1.97 24.05 11.24
N LEU A 33 2.19 22.74 11.14
CA LEU A 33 2.76 21.95 12.24
C LEU A 33 4.21 22.36 12.55
N VAL A 34 5.05 22.52 11.53
CA VAL A 34 6.44 23.00 11.70
C VAL A 34 6.47 24.44 12.24
N GLU A 35 5.66 25.35 11.69
CA GLU A 35 5.55 26.73 12.16
C GLU A 35 5.15 26.81 13.64
N THR A 36 4.16 26.00 14.04
CA THR A 36 3.71 25.98 15.44
C THR A 36 4.82 25.49 16.38
N LYS A 37 5.59 24.48 15.95
CA LYS A 37 6.72 23.97 16.74
C LYS A 37 7.91 24.93 16.78
N LEU A 38 8.15 25.69 15.72
CA LEU A 38 9.11 26.79 15.71
C LEU A 38 8.75 27.86 16.74
N LEU A 39 7.47 28.27 16.79
CA LEU A 39 6.98 29.22 17.79
C LEU A 39 7.11 28.68 19.23
N ALA A 40 7.01 27.36 19.40
CA ALA A 40 7.22 26.68 20.68
C ALA A 40 8.70 26.51 21.07
N GLY A 41 9.64 26.74 20.14
CA GLY A 41 11.06 26.40 20.32
C GLY A 41 11.31 24.89 20.45
N ASP A 42 10.48 24.05 19.81
CA ASP A 42 10.55 22.60 19.88
C ASP A 42 11.34 21.99 18.69
N ASP A 43 12.66 22.15 18.73
CA ASP A 43 13.58 21.61 17.72
C ASP A 43 13.45 20.10 17.54
N SER A 44 13.24 19.39 18.65
CA SER A 44 13.10 17.93 18.66
C SER A 44 11.82 17.50 17.94
N GLY A 45 10.73 18.23 18.10
CA GLY A 45 9.48 17.99 17.42
C GLY A 45 9.54 18.35 15.94
N ILE A 46 10.22 19.44 15.56
CA ILE A 46 10.40 19.77 14.13
C ILE A 46 11.14 18.64 13.43
N ARG A 47 12.22 18.13 14.05
CA ARG A 47 12.94 16.96 13.56
C ARG A 47 12.02 15.74 13.40
N ALA A 48 11.20 15.45 14.41
CA ALA A 48 10.27 14.33 14.36
C ALA A 48 9.25 14.47 13.21
N VAL A 49 8.76 15.68 12.95
CA VAL A 49 7.83 15.97 11.83
C VAL A 49 8.52 15.75 10.48
N LEU A 50 9.77 16.19 10.31
CA LEU A 50 10.53 15.94 9.08
C LEU A 50 10.81 14.45 8.85
N VAL A 51 11.19 13.73 9.92
CA VAL A 51 11.38 12.27 9.90
C VAL A 51 10.09 11.57 9.47
N GLU A 52 8.96 11.97 10.03
CA GLU A 52 7.65 11.42 9.70
C GLU A 52 7.29 11.69 8.24
N LEU A 53 7.47 12.92 7.75
CA LEU A 53 7.26 13.26 6.34
C LEU A 53 8.12 12.41 5.42
N PHE A 54 9.39 12.20 5.76
CA PHE A 54 10.31 11.43 4.92
C PHE A 54 9.95 9.94 4.90
N SER A 55 9.45 9.41 6.01
CA SER A 55 8.86 8.06 6.06
C SER A 55 7.64 7.94 5.16
N VAL A 56 6.73 8.93 5.18
CA VAL A 56 5.55 8.98 4.28
C VAL A 56 5.98 9.08 2.81
N LEU A 57 7.00 9.90 2.54
CA LEU A 57 7.66 9.97 1.26
C LEU A 57 8.55 8.75 1.01
N GLY A 58 8.53 7.66 1.78
CA GLY A 58 9.32 6.46 1.48
C GLY A 58 10.81 6.72 1.23
N ARG A 59 11.40 7.67 1.95
CA ARG A 59 12.85 7.91 1.94
C ARG A 59 13.53 6.92 2.88
N ASP A 60 14.77 6.58 2.56
CA ASP A 60 15.60 5.69 3.38
C ASP A 60 15.73 6.26 4.81
N PRO A 61 15.42 5.47 5.85
CA PRO A 61 15.67 5.85 7.24
C PRO A 61 17.11 6.32 7.49
N ASP A 62 18.11 5.79 6.78
CA ASP A 62 19.50 6.21 6.93
C ASP A 62 19.77 7.61 6.35
N SER A 63 18.92 8.08 5.42
CA SER A 63 18.95 9.46 4.95
C SER A 63 18.55 10.46 6.05
N LEU A 64 17.87 10.00 7.12
CA LEU A 64 17.56 10.82 8.29
C LEU A 64 18.77 11.11 9.16
N ASN A 65 19.82 10.26 9.09
CA ASN A 65 21.08 10.52 9.78
C ASN A 65 21.74 11.81 9.26
N GLN A 66 21.43 12.24 8.03
CA GLN A 66 21.91 13.51 7.48
C GLN A 66 21.36 14.73 8.22
N LEU A 67 20.28 14.57 8.99
CA LEU A 67 19.72 15.63 9.79
C LEU A 67 20.45 15.78 11.14
N GLU A 68 21.30 14.82 11.56
CA GLU A 68 22.02 14.90 12.84
C GLU A 68 22.86 16.17 12.94
N GLY A 69 22.75 16.89 14.06
CA GLY A 69 23.48 18.13 14.30
C GLY A 69 22.95 19.35 13.52
N VAL A 70 21.93 19.20 12.67
CA VAL A 70 21.25 20.33 12.02
C VAL A 70 20.37 21.07 13.03
N ASP A 71 20.53 22.39 13.08
CA ASP A 71 19.67 23.28 13.87
C ASP A 71 18.28 23.39 13.22
N MET A 72 17.27 22.84 13.90
CA MET A 72 15.91 22.79 13.39
C MET A 72 15.17 24.13 13.54
N SER A 73 15.61 24.97 14.48
CA SER A 73 15.06 26.31 14.65
C SER A 73 15.39 27.23 13.47
N GLU A 74 16.55 27.01 12.84
CA GLU A 74 17.00 27.78 11.66
C GLU A 74 16.59 27.10 10.34
N MET A 75 16.83 25.80 10.20
CA MET A 75 16.74 25.11 8.91
C MET A 75 15.45 24.30 8.70
N GLY A 76 14.64 24.09 9.76
CA GLY A 76 13.50 23.17 9.72
C GLY A 76 12.48 23.48 8.61
N SER A 77 12.09 24.75 8.49
CA SER A 77 11.17 25.20 7.42
C SER A 77 11.79 25.09 6.03
N GLU A 78 13.08 25.41 5.87
CA GLU A 78 13.74 25.31 4.57
C GLU A 78 13.86 23.87 4.11
N ILE A 79 14.17 22.94 5.02
CA ILE A 79 14.22 21.50 4.74
C ILE A 79 12.84 20.96 4.36
N LEU A 80 11.79 21.41 5.06
CA LEU A 80 10.41 21.08 4.73
C LEU A 80 10.06 21.52 3.31
N GLU A 81 10.25 22.80 2.99
CA GLU A 81 9.91 23.34 1.67
C GLU A 81 10.74 22.70 0.55
N ALA A 82 12.05 22.51 0.76
CA ALA A 82 12.91 21.83 -0.20
C ALA A 82 12.44 20.39 -0.44
N SER A 83 11.99 19.70 0.61
CA SER A 83 11.51 18.32 0.49
C SER A 83 10.18 18.23 -0.25
N LEU A 84 9.22 19.10 0.08
CA LEU A 84 7.92 19.16 -0.60
C LEU A 84 8.05 19.66 -2.04
N GLY A 85 9.01 20.53 -2.33
CA GLY A 85 9.30 20.98 -3.69
C GLY A 85 9.95 19.89 -4.56
N ALA A 86 10.84 19.08 -3.97
CA ALA A 86 11.50 17.99 -4.69
C ALA A 86 10.64 16.74 -4.86
N ASP A 87 9.75 16.45 -3.90
CA ASP A 87 8.89 15.26 -3.90
C ASP A 87 7.49 15.61 -3.35
N PRO A 88 6.62 16.25 -4.16
CA PRO A 88 5.32 16.76 -3.71
C PRO A 88 4.38 15.66 -3.22
N LEU A 89 3.64 15.93 -2.14
CA LEU A 89 2.59 15.03 -1.64
C LEU A 89 1.37 14.97 -2.56
N ASP A 90 1.10 16.05 -3.30
CA ASP A 90 0.05 16.08 -4.29
C ASP A 90 0.45 15.27 -5.54
N PRO A 91 -0.36 14.29 -5.98
CA PRO A 91 0.00 13.41 -7.09
C PRO A 91 0.06 14.12 -8.44
N ASP A 92 -0.70 15.21 -8.64
CA ASP A 92 -0.66 15.98 -9.88
C ASP A 92 0.63 16.80 -9.97
N ALA A 93 0.97 17.52 -8.90
CA ALA A 93 2.24 18.24 -8.79
C ALA A 93 3.45 17.31 -8.90
N TRP A 94 3.37 16.13 -8.28
CA TRP A 94 4.40 15.09 -8.42
C TRP A 94 4.54 14.59 -9.86
N TRP A 95 3.42 14.40 -10.57
CA TRP A 95 3.43 13.91 -11.94
C TRP A 95 4.10 14.91 -12.90
N GLU A 96 3.82 16.21 -12.76
CA GLU A 96 4.44 17.25 -13.59
C GLU A 96 5.98 17.22 -13.50
N ILE A 97 6.52 17.02 -12.30
CA ILE A 97 7.97 16.89 -12.10
C ILE A 97 8.49 15.58 -12.71
N THR A 98 7.79 14.47 -12.46
CA THR A 98 8.22 13.12 -12.86
C THR A 98 8.23 12.96 -14.38
N ASN A 99 7.18 13.42 -15.05
CA ASN A 99 7.05 13.35 -16.51
C ASN A 99 7.96 14.36 -17.23
N GLY A 100 8.30 15.48 -16.58
CA GLY A 100 9.23 16.47 -17.12
C GLY A 100 10.72 16.10 -16.96
N SER A 101 11.03 15.08 -16.15
CA SER A 101 12.40 14.68 -15.83
C SER A 101 12.84 13.47 -16.65
N ASP A 102 14.07 13.51 -17.20
CA ASP A 102 14.64 12.36 -17.90
C ASP A 102 14.80 11.17 -16.92
N GLY A 103 14.24 10.01 -17.29
CA GLY A 103 14.20 8.82 -16.43
C GLY A 103 13.32 8.94 -15.18
N GLY A 104 12.46 9.95 -15.07
CA GLY A 104 11.63 10.17 -13.87
C GLY A 104 10.71 8.99 -13.54
N VAL A 105 10.03 8.43 -14.55
CA VAL A 105 9.17 7.25 -14.39
C VAL A 105 9.97 6.02 -13.98
N ASP A 106 11.11 5.75 -14.62
CA ASP A 106 11.99 4.63 -14.27
C ASP A 106 12.51 4.74 -12.83
N GLY A 107 12.84 5.96 -12.40
CA GLY A 107 13.23 6.26 -11.02
C GLY A 107 12.12 5.97 -10.02
N PHE A 108 10.88 6.37 -10.33
CA PHE A 108 9.72 6.04 -9.52
C PHE A 108 9.48 4.52 -9.42
N CYS A 109 9.47 3.82 -10.55
CA CYS A 109 9.26 2.38 -10.60
C CYS A 109 10.34 1.63 -9.79
N SER A 110 11.61 2.04 -9.94
CA SER A 110 12.72 1.44 -9.20
C SER A 110 12.59 1.65 -7.69
N ARG A 111 12.15 2.84 -7.26
CA ARG A 111 11.91 3.16 -5.85
C ARG A 111 10.73 2.38 -5.28
N LEU A 112 9.61 2.29 -6.00
CA LEU A 112 8.43 1.56 -5.52
C LEU A 112 8.69 0.06 -5.33
N ARG A 113 9.59 -0.55 -6.12
CA ARG A 113 9.98 -1.96 -5.99
C ARG A 113 10.69 -2.32 -4.69
N ILE A 114 11.36 -1.36 -4.06
CA ILE A 114 12.16 -1.58 -2.84
C ILE A 114 11.55 -0.92 -1.61
N LEU A 115 10.46 -0.18 -1.79
CA LEU A 115 9.84 0.59 -0.72
C LEU A 115 9.07 -0.32 0.24
N ASP A 116 9.25 -0.10 1.54
CA ASP A 116 8.39 -0.67 2.56
C ASP A 116 7.04 0.07 2.59
N LEU A 117 6.00 -0.57 2.07
CA LEU A 117 4.64 -0.01 1.96
C LEU A 117 3.73 -0.39 3.13
N ARG A 118 4.29 -0.84 4.27
CA ARG A 118 3.51 -1.12 5.49
C ARG A 118 3.00 0.14 6.17
N ASP A 119 3.69 1.28 6.00
CA ASP A 119 3.08 2.58 6.35
C ASP A 119 1.95 2.87 5.35
N ILE A 120 0.70 2.81 5.86
CA ILE A 120 -0.51 3.02 5.06
C ILE A 120 -0.47 4.38 4.34
N ARG A 121 0.17 5.40 4.91
CA ARG A 121 0.26 6.74 4.30
C ARG A 121 1.19 6.71 3.08
N ALA A 122 2.35 6.04 3.21
CA ALA A 122 3.22 5.81 2.07
C ALA A 122 2.50 4.96 1.00
N ASN A 123 1.81 3.89 1.41
CA ASN A 123 1.01 3.07 0.50
C ASN A 123 -0.04 3.90 -0.27
N VAL A 124 -0.82 4.74 0.42
CA VAL A 124 -1.79 5.67 -0.20
C VAL A 124 -1.11 6.62 -1.19
N LEU A 125 -0.03 7.27 -0.77
CA LEU A 125 0.67 8.25 -1.59
C LEU A 125 1.18 7.61 -2.89
N PHE A 126 1.85 6.46 -2.79
CA PHE A 126 2.40 5.77 -3.96
C PHE A 126 1.32 5.12 -4.82
N SER A 127 0.19 4.70 -4.24
CA SER A 127 -0.99 4.24 -5.01
C SER A 127 -1.52 5.34 -5.93
N ARG A 128 -1.73 6.55 -5.39
CA ARG A 128 -2.22 7.70 -6.18
C ARG A 128 -1.24 8.12 -7.28
N ARG A 129 0.07 8.02 -7.00
CA ARG A 129 1.12 8.26 -8.01
C ARG A 129 1.10 7.20 -9.11
N LEU A 130 0.87 5.94 -8.73
CA LEU A 130 0.75 4.84 -9.68
C LEU A 130 -0.48 4.99 -10.60
N GLU A 131 -1.59 5.53 -10.09
CA GLU A 131 -2.75 5.90 -10.91
C GLU A 131 -2.39 6.95 -11.99
N ARG A 132 -1.53 7.93 -11.68
CA ARG A 132 -1.06 8.92 -12.68
C ARG A 132 -0.22 8.29 -13.78
N LEU A 133 0.61 7.31 -13.44
CA LEU A 133 1.34 6.51 -14.43
C LEU A 133 0.38 5.82 -15.38
N ARG A 134 -0.64 5.13 -14.84
CA ARG A 134 -1.65 4.45 -15.63
C ARG A 134 -2.39 5.41 -16.56
N ASP A 135 -2.88 6.51 -16.03
CA ASP A 135 -3.64 7.50 -16.78
C ASP A 135 -2.80 8.15 -17.91
N SER A 136 -1.47 8.08 -17.77
CA SER A 136 -0.49 8.55 -18.75
C SER A 136 0.03 7.46 -19.70
N GLY A 137 -0.51 6.24 -19.63
CA GLY A 137 -0.23 5.16 -20.57
C GLY A 137 0.80 4.11 -20.11
N TYR A 138 1.34 4.24 -18.89
CA TYR A 138 2.29 3.27 -18.30
C TYR A 138 1.54 2.08 -17.69
N GLU A 139 0.76 1.39 -18.52
CA GLU A 139 -0.11 0.29 -18.09
C GLU A 139 0.67 -0.95 -17.61
N ASP A 140 1.83 -1.23 -18.20
CA ASP A 140 2.64 -2.40 -17.84
C ASP A 140 3.27 -2.22 -16.45
N GLU A 141 3.81 -1.03 -16.18
CA GLU A 141 4.31 -0.64 -14.88
C GLU A 141 3.20 -0.63 -13.84
N PHE A 142 2.00 -0.14 -14.20
CA PHE A 142 0.84 -0.21 -13.32
C PHE A 142 0.49 -1.67 -12.94
N LEU A 143 0.45 -2.58 -13.92
CA LEU A 143 0.12 -4.00 -13.68
C LEU A 143 1.14 -4.71 -12.80
N GLU A 144 2.42 -4.39 -12.97
CA GLU A 144 3.50 -4.91 -12.14
C GLU A 144 3.40 -4.37 -10.71
N LEU A 145 3.44 -3.04 -10.57
CA LEU A 145 3.63 -2.36 -9.29
C LEU A 145 2.37 -2.36 -8.42
N SER A 146 1.17 -2.45 -9.01
CA SER A 146 -0.08 -2.55 -8.24
C SER A 146 -0.09 -3.77 -7.33
N LYS A 147 0.55 -4.88 -7.75
CA LYS A 147 0.64 -6.09 -6.93
C LYS A 147 1.45 -5.87 -5.66
N LEU A 148 2.51 -5.05 -5.72
CA LEU A 148 3.32 -4.67 -4.55
C LEU A 148 2.50 -3.85 -3.56
N VAL A 149 1.82 -2.82 -4.06
CA VAL A 149 0.95 -1.96 -3.26
C VAL A 149 -0.17 -2.77 -2.59
N LEU A 150 -0.82 -3.65 -3.34
CA LEU A 150 -1.93 -4.48 -2.87
C LEU A 150 -1.48 -5.61 -1.93
N ALA A 151 -0.24 -6.06 -2.01
CA ALA A 151 0.31 -7.04 -1.06
C ALA A 151 0.42 -6.46 0.36
N HIS A 152 0.74 -5.17 0.48
CA HIS A 152 0.76 -4.48 1.77
C HIS A 152 -0.58 -3.83 2.13
N ARG A 153 -1.52 -3.72 1.19
CA ARG A 153 -2.88 -3.21 1.44
C ARG A 153 -3.95 -4.03 0.70
N PRO A 154 -4.21 -5.27 1.14
CA PRO A 154 -5.14 -6.17 0.45
C PRO A 154 -6.58 -5.67 0.49
N ASN A 155 -6.96 -4.83 1.46
CA ASN A 155 -8.32 -4.30 1.59
C ASN A 155 -8.69 -3.19 0.60
N ASN A 156 -7.77 -2.75 -0.26
CA ASN A 156 -8.06 -1.77 -1.30
C ASN A 156 -8.83 -2.40 -2.48
N HIS A 157 -10.14 -2.55 -2.31
CA HIS A 157 -11.04 -3.16 -3.29
C HIS A 157 -11.12 -2.38 -4.62
N GLU A 158 -10.92 -1.06 -4.60
CA GLU A 158 -10.97 -0.22 -5.79
C GLU A 158 -9.80 -0.53 -6.74
N THR A 159 -8.58 -0.54 -6.21
CA THR A 159 -7.37 -0.87 -6.99
C THR A 159 -7.38 -2.34 -7.44
N TRP A 160 -7.88 -3.27 -6.63
CA TRP A 160 -8.13 -4.65 -7.10
C TRP A 160 -9.11 -4.69 -8.28
N GLY A 161 -10.21 -3.94 -8.21
CA GLY A 161 -11.19 -3.86 -9.28
C GLY A 161 -10.62 -3.23 -10.56
N GLU A 162 -9.75 -2.24 -10.44
CA GLU A 162 -9.02 -1.62 -11.56
C GLU A 162 -8.05 -2.61 -12.21
N LEU A 163 -7.24 -3.29 -11.41
CA LEU A 163 -6.30 -4.31 -11.86
C LEU A 163 -7.03 -5.43 -12.60
N GLY A 164 -8.18 -5.87 -12.06
CA GLY A 164 -9.07 -6.84 -12.71
C GLY A 164 -9.57 -6.36 -14.07
N ARG A 165 -10.00 -5.10 -14.18
CA ARG A 165 -10.44 -4.51 -15.46
C ARG A 165 -9.32 -4.47 -16.49
N MET A 166 -8.08 -4.22 -16.06
CA MET A 166 -6.92 -4.20 -16.97
C MET A 166 -6.59 -5.59 -17.49
N HIS A 167 -6.53 -6.59 -16.61
CA HIS A 167 -6.35 -7.99 -17.00
C HIS A 167 -7.47 -8.46 -17.94
N GLU A 168 -8.74 -8.10 -17.67
CA GLU A 168 -9.87 -8.44 -18.54
C GLU A 168 -9.72 -7.84 -19.95
N ARG A 169 -9.32 -6.55 -20.07
CA ARG A 169 -9.07 -5.92 -21.38
C ARG A 169 -7.95 -6.59 -22.18
N ARG A 170 -6.96 -7.16 -21.48
CA ARG A 170 -5.83 -7.90 -22.07
C ARG A 170 -6.16 -9.36 -22.39
N GLY A 171 -7.36 -9.84 -22.04
CA GLY A 171 -7.75 -11.24 -22.21
C GLY A 171 -7.14 -12.18 -21.17
N GLU A 172 -6.55 -11.64 -20.11
CA GLU A 172 -5.96 -12.39 -19.00
C GLU A 172 -7.04 -12.72 -17.95
N PHE A 173 -8.04 -13.49 -18.38
CA PHE A 173 -9.28 -13.71 -17.62
C PHE A 173 -9.08 -14.35 -16.24
N ASP A 174 -8.09 -15.22 -16.09
CA ASP A 174 -7.80 -15.86 -14.81
C ASP A 174 -7.27 -14.84 -13.80
N ASN A 175 -6.33 -13.98 -14.21
CA ASN A 175 -5.84 -12.87 -13.38
C ASN A 175 -6.96 -11.88 -13.05
N ALA A 176 -7.83 -11.59 -14.02
CA ALA A 176 -8.99 -10.73 -13.80
C ALA A 176 -9.93 -11.30 -12.73
N TRP A 177 -10.24 -12.59 -12.81
CA TRP A 177 -11.05 -13.29 -11.82
C TRP A 177 -10.43 -13.21 -10.42
N MET A 178 -9.12 -13.46 -10.28
CA MET A 178 -8.42 -13.37 -8.99
C MET A 178 -8.55 -11.97 -8.39
N CYS A 179 -8.34 -10.93 -9.20
CA CYS A 179 -8.45 -9.55 -8.76
C CYS A 179 -9.87 -9.21 -8.31
N TYR A 180 -10.89 -9.64 -9.06
CA TYR A 180 -12.27 -9.40 -8.68
C TYR A 180 -12.70 -10.20 -7.45
N ASP A 181 -12.18 -11.42 -7.27
CA ASP A 181 -12.38 -12.24 -6.08
C ASP A 181 -11.76 -11.57 -4.84
N GLN A 182 -10.58 -10.97 -4.96
CA GLN A 182 -9.98 -10.14 -3.90
C GLN A 182 -10.84 -8.90 -3.59
N ALA A 183 -11.24 -8.15 -4.62
CA ALA A 183 -12.10 -6.98 -4.46
C ALA A 183 -13.41 -7.31 -3.74
N GLN A 184 -14.10 -8.36 -4.18
CA GLN A 184 -15.39 -8.75 -3.61
C GLN A 184 -15.25 -9.35 -2.21
N LEU A 185 -14.13 -10.00 -1.87
CA LEU A 185 -13.90 -10.46 -0.48
C LEU A 185 -13.85 -9.28 0.49
N HIS A 186 -13.17 -8.19 0.12
CA HIS A 186 -13.02 -7.01 0.97
C HIS A 186 -14.21 -6.06 0.91
N PHE A 187 -14.96 -6.06 -0.19
CA PHE A 187 -16.16 -5.24 -0.35
C PHE A 187 -17.33 -6.06 -0.91
N PRO A 188 -17.98 -6.91 -0.07
CA PRO A 188 -19.02 -7.85 -0.51
C PRO A 188 -20.27 -7.18 -1.13
N GLU A 189 -20.50 -5.89 -0.85
CA GLU A 189 -21.62 -5.11 -1.40
C GLU A 189 -21.49 -4.85 -2.91
N ILE A 190 -20.27 -4.92 -3.45
CA ILE A 190 -20.02 -4.82 -4.90
C ILE A 190 -19.71 -6.23 -5.43
N PRO A 191 -20.60 -6.84 -6.21
CA PRO A 191 -20.42 -8.20 -6.74
C PRO A 191 -19.50 -8.18 -7.97
N ALA A 192 -18.25 -7.73 -7.79
CA ALA A 192 -17.30 -7.51 -8.87
C ALA A 192 -16.97 -8.80 -9.64
N ARG A 193 -16.76 -9.90 -8.91
CA ARG A 193 -16.44 -11.23 -9.46
C ARG A 193 -17.67 -11.83 -10.15
N ASP A 194 -18.83 -11.73 -9.51
CA ASP A 194 -20.05 -12.32 -10.06
C ASP A 194 -20.45 -11.59 -11.37
N ARG A 195 -20.37 -10.25 -11.41
CA ARG A 195 -20.55 -9.47 -12.64
C ARG A 195 -19.54 -9.83 -13.73
N PHE A 196 -18.32 -10.21 -13.37
CA PHE A 196 -17.32 -10.67 -14.34
C PHE A 196 -17.69 -12.03 -14.93
N ILE A 197 -18.14 -12.97 -14.10
CA ILE A 197 -18.65 -14.28 -14.54
C ILE A 197 -19.80 -14.09 -15.53
N GLU A 198 -20.78 -13.24 -15.23
CA GLU A 198 -21.90 -12.93 -16.13
C GLU A 198 -21.43 -12.41 -17.50
N ARG A 199 -20.40 -11.55 -17.53
CA ARG A 199 -19.80 -11.06 -18.79
C ARG A 199 -19.11 -12.17 -19.57
N MET A 200 -18.42 -13.09 -18.88
CA MET A 200 -17.75 -14.21 -19.52
C MET A 200 -18.75 -15.22 -20.10
N GLU A 201 -19.82 -15.54 -19.37
CA GLU A 201 -20.93 -16.37 -19.83
C GLU A 201 -21.63 -15.74 -21.05
N SER A 202 -21.90 -14.44 -21.01
CA SER A 202 -22.53 -13.73 -22.15
C SER A 202 -21.68 -13.79 -23.43
N LYS A 203 -20.34 -13.73 -23.33
CA LYS A 203 -19.43 -13.87 -24.48
C LYS A 203 -19.43 -15.27 -25.09
N MET A 204 -19.87 -16.28 -24.33
CA MET A 204 -19.93 -17.67 -24.80
C MET A 204 -21.17 -17.92 -25.67
N ASP A 205 -22.29 -17.29 -25.34
CA ASP A 205 -23.55 -17.40 -26.10
C ASP A 205 -23.44 -16.82 -27.53
N ASP A 206 -22.50 -15.90 -27.76
CA ASP A 206 -22.22 -15.29 -29.07
C ASP A 206 -21.41 -16.19 -30.04
N ASN A 207 -21.24 -17.49 -29.74
CA ASN A 207 -20.72 -18.55 -30.63
C ASN A 207 -19.33 -18.27 -31.27
N THR A 208 -18.57 -17.30 -30.74
CA THR A 208 -17.33 -16.77 -31.33
C THR A 208 -16.10 -16.95 -30.43
N SER A 209 -16.26 -17.44 -29.20
CA SER A 209 -15.16 -17.61 -28.24
C SER A 209 -15.14 -19.00 -27.61
N ALA A 210 -13.95 -19.49 -27.26
CA ALA A 210 -13.77 -20.67 -26.42
C ALA A 210 -14.43 -20.45 -25.04
N SER A 211 -14.97 -21.53 -24.47
CA SER A 211 -15.55 -21.56 -23.12
C SER A 211 -14.48 -21.21 -22.09
N TRP A 212 -14.56 -20.02 -21.49
CA TRP A 212 -13.75 -19.72 -20.32
C TRP A 212 -14.33 -20.45 -19.11
N ASN A 213 -13.46 -20.98 -18.26
CA ASN A 213 -13.83 -21.66 -17.01
C ASN A 213 -13.16 -20.92 -15.85
N THR A 214 -13.78 -21.00 -14.67
CA THR A 214 -13.17 -20.48 -13.44
C THR A 214 -11.77 -21.08 -13.24
N PRO A 215 -10.79 -20.29 -12.75
CA PRO A 215 -9.42 -20.78 -12.60
C PRO A 215 -9.36 -21.99 -11.67
N ALA A 216 -8.45 -22.92 -11.98
CA ALA A 216 -8.20 -24.10 -11.16
C ALA A 216 -7.68 -23.71 -9.76
N ILE A 217 -7.81 -24.65 -8.81
CA ILE A 217 -7.27 -24.48 -7.44
C ILE A 217 -5.78 -24.15 -7.48
N ASP A 218 -5.00 -24.83 -8.32
CA ASP A 218 -3.56 -24.60 -8.47
C ASP A 218 -3.24 -23.14 -8.85
N SER A 219 -3.99 -22.56 -9.80
CA SER A 219 -3.81 -21.16 -10.21
C SER A 219 -4.14 -20.18 -9.07
N ARG A 220 -5.15 -20.50 -8.25
CA ARG A 220 -5.52 -19.69 -7.07
C ARG A 220 -4.42 -19.75 -6.02
N VAL A 221 -3.90 -20.93 -5.75
CA VAL A 221 -2.80 -21.17 -4.80
C VAL A 221 -1.55 -20.43 -5.25
N GLU A 222 -1.20 -20.51 -6.53
CA GLU A 222 -0.04 -19.80 -7.10
C GLU A 222 -0.18 -18.27 -6.97
N PHE A 223 -1.34 -17.72 -7.32
CA PHE A 223 -1.63 -16.30 -7.16
C PHE A 223 -1.48 -15.85 -5.69
N LEU A 224 -2.09 -16.57 -4.75
CA LEU A 224 -2.05 -16.26 -3.33
C LEU A 224 -0.65 -16.40 -2.76
N SER A 225 0.12 -17.41 -3.19
CA SER A 225 1.51 -17.59 -2.79
C SER A 225 2.41 -16.44 -3.27
N ARG A 226 2.17 -15.92 -4.48
CA ARG A 226 2.88 -14.74 -4.98
C ARG A 226 2.54 -13.51 -4.14
N MET A 227 1.26 -13.26 -3.85
CA MET A 227 0.84 -12.15 -3.01
C MET A 227 1.37 -12.25 -1.57
N GLN A 228 1.41 -13.45 -1.01
CA GLN A 228 2.04 -13.72 0.29
C GLN A 228 3.53 -13.35 0.27
N SER A 229 4.27 -13.78 -0.76
CA SER A 229 5.69 -13.48 -0.92
C SER A 229 5.94 -11.96 -1.03
N LEU A 230 5.09 -11.24 -1.76
CA LEU A 230 5.17 -9.78 -1.87
C LEU A 230 4.82 -9.06 -0.57
N ALA A 231 3.94 -9.64 0.26
CA ALA A 231 3.55 -9.07 1.54
C ALA A 231 4.64 -9.26 2.61
N GLY A 232 5.43 -10.32 2.48
CA GLY A 232 6.58 -10.61 3.33
C GLY A 232 7.82 -9.77 2.97
N HIS A 233 8.76 -9.67 3.91
CA HIS A 233 10.03 -8.96 3.68
C HIS A 233 10.88 -9.64 2.59
N PRO A 234 11.58 -8.87 1.74
CA PRO A 234 12.79 -9.38 1.13
C PRO A 234 13.80 -9.63 2.27
N ILE A 235 14.23 -10.88 2.45
CA ILE A 235 15.12 -11.41 3.50
C ILE A 235 14.38 -12.01 4.71
N SER A 236 13.76 -13.15 4.49
CA SER A 236 14.42 -14.42 4.82
C SER A 236 13.83 -15.48 3.93
N SER A 237 14.70 -16.21 3.23
CA SER A 237 14.38 -17.54 2.76
C SER A 237 13.83 -18.32 3.96
N VAL A 238 12.51 -18.41 4.07
CA VAL A 238 11.89 -19.46 4.85
C VAL A 238 12.44 -20.72 4.19
N GLN A 239 13.38 -21.37 4.88
CA GLN A 239 13.72 -22.74 4.56
C GLN A 239 12.38 -23.44 4.41
N GLU A 240 12.15 -24.06 3.26
CA GLU A 240 11.14 -25.10 3.14
C GLU A 240 11.52 -26.16 4.19
N THR A 241 11.06 -25.96 5.42
CA THR A 241 11.02 -27.01 6.42
C THR A 241 9.91 -27.92 5.94
N HIS A 242 10.28 -28.86 5.07
CA HIS A 242 9.64 -30.16 4.99
C HIS A 242 9.77 -30.80 6.38
N ALA A 243 8.92 -30.37 7.31
CA ALA A 243 8.65 -31.09 8.54
C ALA A 243 7.44 -31.97 8.25
N GLU A 244 7.72 -33.20 7.83
CA GLU A 244 6.85 -34.32 8.15
C GLU A 244 6.83 -34.43 9.69
N ASP A 245 5.97 -33.64 10.34
CA ASP A 245 5.68 -33.79 11.77
C ASP A 245 4.18 -34.00 11.93
N GLU A 246 3.80 -35.26 12.12
CA GLU A 246 2.46 -35.71 12.42
C GLU A 246 2.00 -35.09 13.76
N GLY A 247 1.46 -33.87 13.73
CA GLY A 247 0.84 -33.25 14.90
C GLY A 247 0.76 -31.72 14.93
N VAL A 248 1.43 -31.00 14.03
CA VAL A 248 1.35 -29.53 13.97
C VAL A 248 0.12 -29.14 13.13
N LEU A 249 -0.86 -28.48 13.75
CA LEU A 249 -2.03 -27.98 13.03
C LEU A 249 -1.59 -27.00 11.92
N PRO A 250 -2.06 -27.16 10.67
CA PRO A 250 -1.66 -26.30 9.54
C PRO A 250 -1.82 -24.79 9.80
N LEU A 251 -2.78 -24.40 10.65
CA LEU A 251 -3.05 -22.99 10.97
C LEU A 251 -2.04 -22.35 11.94
N ASN A 252 -1.13 -23.12 12.56
CA ASN A 252 -0.15 -22.58 13.50
C ASN A 252 0.78 -21.53 12.84
N GLU A 253 1.08 -21.68 11.54
CA GLU A 253 1.88 -20.72 10.78
C GLU A 253 1.19 -19.35 10.68
N VAL A 254 -0.14 -19.35 10.48
CA VAL A 254 -0.94 -18.12 10.46
C VAL A 254 -0.85 -17.43 11.82
N ASP A 255 -0.99 -18.18 12.91
CA ASP A 255 -0.91 -17.63 14.28
C ASP A 255 0.51 -17.15 14.65
N VAL A 256 1.57 -17.70 14.05
CA VAL A 256 2.93 -17.15 14.17
C VAL A 256 3.00 -15.78 13.51
N LEU A 257 2.56 -15.65 12.26
CA LEU A 257 2.59 -14.37 11.53
C LEU A 257 1.77 -13.29 12.22
N LEU A 258 0.61 -13.63 12.81
CA LEU A 258 -0.21 -12.69 13.57
C LEU A 258 0.49 -12.18 14.84
N ARG A 259 1.22 -13.04 15.55
CA ARG A 259 2.02 -12.63 16.72
C ARG A 259 3.21 -11.73 16.35
N GLU A 260 3.70 -11.84 15.12
CA GLU A 260 4.75 -10.99 14.56
C GLU A 260 4.19 -9.70 13.93
N GLU A 261 2.89 -9.42 14.05
CA GLU A 261 2.20 -8.27 13.44
C GLU A 261 2.28 -8.25 11.90
N ARG A 262 2.52 -9.40 11.28
CA ARG A 262 2.58 -9.58 9.81
C ARG A 262 1.20 -9.92 9.24
N LEU A 263 0.25 -9.02 9.47
CA LEU A 263 -1.18 -9.24 9.19
C LEU A 263 -1.48 -9.56 7.72
N THR A 264 -0.88 -8.85 6.78
CA THR A 264 -1.16 -9.03 5.34
C THR A 264 -0.60 -10.34 4.80
N GLU A 265 0.56 -10.77 5.30
CA GLU A 265 1.13 -12.06 4.96
C GLU A 265 0.30 -13.21 5.55
N ALA A 266 -0.11 -13.08 6.82
CA ALA A 266 -1.01 -14.02 7.47
C ALA A 266 -2.34 -14.14 6.69
N PHE A 267 -2.86 -13.02 6.19
CA PHE A 267 -4.07 -12.98 5.37
C PHE A 267 -3.91 -13.79 4.09
N PHE A 268 -2.86 -13.58 3.30
CA PHE A 268 -2.65 -14.35 2.07
C PHE A 268 -2.38 -15.83 2.33
N LEU A 269 -1.67 -16.16 3.42
CA LEU A 269 -1.46 -17.54 3.85
C LEU A 269 -2.79 -18.23 4.20
N ALA A 270 -3.62 -17.60 5.03
CA ALA A 270 -4.94 -18.12 5.38
C ALA A 270 -5.84 -18.29 4.15
N ARG A 271 -5.80 -17.33 3.21
CA ARG A 271 -6.54 -17.43 1.94
C ARG A 271 -6.05 -18.59 1.09
N ARG A 272 -4.73 -18.84 1.04
CA ARG A 272 -4.13 -19.96 0.32
C ARG A 272 -4.61 -21.29 0.91
N MET A 273 -4.52 -21.42 2.23
CA MET A 273 -5.01 -22.60 2.97
C MET A 273 -6.51 -22.84 2.75
N ALA A 274 -7.31 -21.78 2.68
CA ALA A 274 -8.73 -21.87 2.37
C ALA A 274 -8.99 -22.34 0.93
N ALA A 275 -8.16 -21.93 -0.04
CA ALA A 275 -8.24 -22.42 -1.42
C ALA A 275 -7.85 -23.91 -1.53
N GLU A 276 -6.93 -24.37 -0.67
CA GLU A 276 -6.50 -25.78 -0.56
C GLU A 276 -7.52 -26.65 0.20
N GLY A 277 -8.52 -26.05 0.85
CA GLY A 277 -9.57 -26.76 1.58
C GLY A 277 -9.21 -27.16 3.00
N ILE A 278 -8.24 -26.48 3.63
CA ILE A 278 -7.86 -26.70 5.03
C ILE A 278 -9.01 -26.24 5.94
N GLU A 279 -9.43 -27.14 6.84
CA GLU A 279 -10.48 -26.86 7.83
C GLU A 279 -10.07 -25.72 8.77
N GLY A 280 -10.97 -24.78 9.05
CA GLY A 280 -10.67 -23.60 9.90
C GLY A 280 -10.04 -22.41 9.17
N ALA A 281 -9.57 -22.59 7.92
CA ALA A 281 -8.86 -21.53 7.20
C ALA A 281 -9.78 -20.37 6.78
N ILE A 282 -11.03 -20.64 6.45
CA ILE A 282 -12.01 -19.60 6.10
C ILE A 282 -12.31 -18.73 7.31
N GLU A 283 -12.50 -19.32 8.49
CA GLU A 283 -12.68 -18.58 9.73
C GLU A 283 -11.48 -17.68 10.04
N LYS A 284 -10.25 -18.17 9.80
CA LYS A 284 -9.03 -17.37 9.92
C LYS A 284 -8.98 -16.21 8.92
N VAL A 285 -9.38 -16.41 7.67
CA VAL A 285 -9.44 -15.31 6.69
C VAL A 285 -10.38 -14.20 7.18
N GLU A 286 -11.55 -14.56 7.69
CA GLU A 286 -12.54 -13.60 8.21
C GLU A 286 -12.05 -12.88 9.47
N GLU A 287 -11.39 -13.61 10.39
CA GLU A 287 -10.74 -13.05 11.58
C GLU A 287 -9.73 -11.97 11.17
N ILE A 288 -8.78 -12.31 10.30
CA ILE A 288 -7.72 -11.40 9.87
C ILE A 288 -8.29 -10.23 9.05
N ARG A 289 -9.28 -10.48 8.20
CA ARG A 289 -9.94 -9.42 7.41
C ARG A 289 -10.56 -8.35 8.30
N SER A 290 -11.07 -8.71 9.49
CA SER A 290 -11.62 -7.75 10.45
C SER A 290 -10.58 -6.85 11.11
N MET A 291 -9.29 -7.21 11.01
CA MET A 291 -8.16 -6.47 11.58
C MET A 291 -7.47 -5.55 10.57
N LEU A 292 -7.79 -5.68 9.27
CA LEU A 292 -7.17 -4.96 8.13
C LEU A 292 -7.97 -3.72 7.71
#